data_AF-A0A950QNQ5-F1
#
_entry.id   AF-A0A950QNQ5-F1
#
_cell.length_a   1.000
_cell.length_b   1.000
_cell.length_c   1.000
_cell.angle_alpha   90.00
_cell.angle_beta   90.00
_cell.angle_gamma   90.00
#
_symmetry.space_group_name_H-M   'P 1'
#
loop_
_entity.id
_entity.type
_entity.pdbx_description
1 polymer ?
#
loop_
_entity_poly.entity_id
_entity_poly.type
_entity_poly.pdbx_seq_one_letter_code
_entity_poly.pdbx_strand_id
1 'polypeptide(L)'
;MHVNGNSHVGPVPTKERVGAHVVQVFRVEQTDGVFVRMLSPEYKGLFTHFYQKRSHYCAGDACKIPNHASDRVWKGYVAAERLLRAAKPIWVPVCLEITENLELDFRHTYQRGQLWELFKDDLGKGKKNAIKGKLHLDPPPENLRKPFDILPCLRALYHRDVIDLRHGSPIPDRVWVEEVEGELPLALQHEGYGKVELPDDYNMAEELKKRQRMKVVNTTSPTEKKAQRGY
;
A
#
# COMPACT_ATOMS: atom_id res chain seq x y z
N MET A 1 -11.19 -48.02 63.63
CA MET A 1 -10.17 -48.06 62.56
C MET A 1 -10.44 -46.90 61.61
N HIS A 2 -9.71 -45.80 61.77
CA HIS A 2 -9.82 -44.64 60.87
C HIS A 2 -8.79 -44.77 59.75
N VAL A 3 -9.26 -44.84 58.51
CA VAL A 3 -8.41 -44.83 57.32
C VAL A 3 -8.43 -43.40 56.78
N ASN A 4 -7.37 -42.64 57.05
CA ASN A 4 -7.11 -41.35 56.42
C ASN A 4 -6.61 -41.59 54.99
N GLY A 5 -7.49 -41.41 54.00
CA GLY A 5 -7.12 -41.36 52.59
C GLY A 5 -6.57 -39.99 52.24
N ASN A 6 -5.24 -39.84 52.29
CA ASN A 6 -4.54 -38.63 51.88
C ASN A 6 -4.36 -38.67 50.35
N SER A 7 -5.33 -38.12 49.62
CA SER A 7 -5.28 -37.99 48.16
C SER A 7 -4.24 -36.94 47.78
N HIS A 8 -3.07 -37.38 47.32
CA HIS A 8 -2.09 -36.51 46.68
C HIS A 8 -2.71 -35.89 45.41
N VAL A 9 -3.20 -34.66 45.54
CA VAL A 9 -3.53 -33.80 44.40
C VAL A 9 -2.20 -33.39 43.78
N GLY A 10 -1.85 -34.04 42.67
CA GLY A 10 -0.70 -33.64 41.86
C GLY A 10 -0.82 -32.18 41.39
N PRO A 11 0.30 -31.51 41.07
CA PRO A 11 0.26 -30.13 40.63
C PRO A 11 -0.60 -30.00 39.37
N VAL A 12 -1.64 -29.16 39.47
CA VAL A 12 -2.50 -28.80 38.34
C VAL A 12 -1.59 -28.15 37.29
N PRO A 13 -1.55 -28.66 36.04
CA PRO A 13 -0.76 -28.03 34.98
C PRO A 13 -1.24 -26.60 34.82
N THR A 14 -0.36 -25.64 35.13
CA THR A 14 -0.56 -24.23 34.86
C THR A 14 -0.75 -24.08 33.37
N LYS A 15 -2.00 -23.82 32.94
CA LYS A 15 -2.31 -23.44 31.57
C LYS A 15 -1.40 -22.27 31.21
N GLU A 16 -0.38 -22.52 30.38
CA GLU A 16 0.35 -21.46 29.72
C GLU A 16 -0.68 -20.54 29.09
N ARG A 17 -0.71 -19.29 29.55
CA ARG A 17 -1.52 -18.26 28.90
C ARG A 17 -0.91 -18.07 27.53
N VAL A 18 -1.45 -18.76 26.52
CA VAL A 18 -1.19 -18.49 25.12
C VAL A 18 -1.44 -17.00 24.94
N GLY A 19 -0.37 -16.23 24.69
CA GLY A 19 -0.45 -14.78 24.57
C GLY A 19 -1.49 -14.45 23.51
N ALA A 20 -2.60 -13.83 23.93
CA ALA A 20 -3.61 -13.38 23.00
C ALA A 20 -3.04 -12.16 22.25
N HIS A 21 -2.83 -12.31 20.95
CA HIS A 21 -2.43 -11.20 20.09
C HIS A 21 -3.65 -10.69 19.33
N VAL A 22 -3.97 -9.41 19.52
CA VAL A 22 -4.97 -8.74 18.68
C VAL A 22 -4.37 -8.56 17.29
N VAL A 23 -4.92 -9.28 16.31
CA VAL A 23 -4.49 -9.13 14.92
C VAL A 23 -4.94 -7.77 14.40
N GLN A 24 -3.98 -6.99 13.91
CA GLN A 24 -4.22 -5.69 13.32
C GLN A 24 -3.92 -5.70 11.81
N VAL A 25 -4.51 -4.74 11.11
CA VAL A 25 -4.16 -4.50 9.71
C VAL A 25 -2.78 -3.85 9.67
N PHE A 26 -1.84 -4.52 9.01
CA PHE A 26 -0.48 -4.01 8.83
C PHE A 26 -0.35 -3.35 7.46
N ARG A 27 0.09 -2.09 7.47
CA ARG A 27 0.43 -1.30 6.28
C ARG A 27 1.93 -1.08 6.26
N VAL A 28 2.54 -1.23 5.08
CA VAL A 28 3.99 -1.01 4.93
C VAL A 28 4.29 0.49 5.00
N GLU A 29 5.07 0.88 6.00
CA GLU A 29 5.48 2.27 6.25
C GLU A 29 6.74 2.66 5.46
N GLN A 30 7.14 3.94 5.50
CA GLN A 30 8.44 4.40 4.98
C GLN A 30 9.54 3.97 5.95
N THR A 31 9.94 2.70 5.88
CA THR A 31 11.00 2.10 6.70
C THR A 31 11.83 1.14 5.85
N ASP A 32 12.91 0.62 6.45
CA ASP A 32 13.63 -0.54 5.95
C ASP A 32 12.68 -1.69 5.58
N GLY A 33 13.14 -2.56 4.68
CA GLY A 33 12.39 -3.71 4.18
C GLY A 33 11.78 -4.56 5.30
N VAL A 34 10.49 -4.86 5.16
CA VAL A 34 9.70 -5.64 6.12
C VAL A 34 9.52 -7.05 5.58
N PHE A 35 9.88 -8.04 6.39
CA PHE A 35 9.74 -9.44 6.03
C PHE A 35 8.39 -9.96 6.48
N VAL A 36 7.66 -10.58 5.54
CA VAL A 36 6.36 -11.18 5.77
C VAL A 36 6.32 -12.59 5.21
N ARG A 37 5.62 -13.47 5.93
CA ARG A 37 5.40 -14.85 5.53
C ARG A 37 3.91 -15.09 5.29
N MET A 38 3.55 -15.62 4.13
CA MET A 38 2.15 -15.79 3.72
C MET A 38 1.51 -16.99 4.43
N LEU A 39 0.40 -16.79 5.12
CA LEU A 39 -0.33 -17.89 5.79
C LEU A 39 -1.46 -18.46 4.95
N SER A 40 -2.06 -17.65 4.08
CA SER A 40 -3.20 -18.03 3.25
C SER A 40 -2.74 -18.53 1.87
N PRO A 41 -3.51 -19.40 1.21
CA PRO A 41 -3.23 -19.81 -0.18
C PRO A 41 -3.65 -18.76 -1.21
N GLU A 42 -4.52 -17.82 -0.81
CA GLU A 42 -5.02 -16.74 -1.65
C GLU A 42 -5.05 -15.43 -0.83
N TYR A 43 -4.98 -14.30 -1.54
CA TYR A 43 -5.36 -12.99 -1.00
C TYR A 43 -6.71 -12.57 -1.59
N LYS A 44 -7.42 -11.71 -0.87
CA LYS A 44 -8.76 -11.26 -1.27
C LYS A 44 -8.80 -9.74 -1.40
N GLY A 45 -9.67 -9.20 -2.26
CA GLY A 45 -9.62 -7.78 -2.62
C GLY A 45 -10.95 -7.06 -2.41
N LEU A 46 -10.86 -5.78 -2.07
CA LEU A 46 -12.01 -4.88 -1.96
C LEU A 46 -11.69 -3.51 -2.58
N PHE A 47 -12.72 -2.70 -2.78
CA PHE A 47 -12.55 -1.31 -3.18
C PHE A 47 -12.70 -0.36 -2.00
N THR A 48 -11.94 0.73 -2.05
CA THR A 48 -12.01 1.82 -1.07
C THR A 48 -12.09 3.18 -1.76
N HIS A 49 -12.56 4.19 -1.03
CA HIS A 49 -12.37 5.59 -1.37
C HIS A 49 -11.43 6.23 -0.37
N PHE A 50 -10.55 7.14 -0.81
CA PHE A 50 -9.79 8.00 0.10
C PHE A 50 -10.54 9.31 0.31
N TYR A 51 -11.14 9.48 1.48
CA TYR A 51 -11.95 10.64 1.83
C TYR A 51 -11.62 11.10 3.26
N GLN A 52 -11.57 12.41 3.48
CA GLN A 52 -11.25 13.00 4.79
C GLN A 52 -9.99 12.38 5.44
N LYS A 53 -8.92 12.23 4.65
CA LYS A 53 -7.62 11.69 5.09
C LYS A 53 -7.65 10.21 5.56
N ARG A 54 -8.69 9.44 5.23
CA ARG A 54 -8.78 8.01 5.55
C ARG A 54 -9.38 7.18 4.41
N SER A 55 -9.08 5.88 4.43
CA SER A 55 -9.71 4.92 3.52
C SER A 55 -11.07 4.48 4.07
N HIS A 56 -12.07 4.53 3.21
CA HIS A 56 -13.42 4.05 3.47
C HIS A 56 -13.75 2.88 2.55
N TYR A 57 -14.40 1.84 3.06
CA TYR A 57 -14.90 0.74 2.23
C TYR A 57 -15.94 1.23 1.21
N CYS A 58 -15.78 0.82 -0.05
CA CYS A 58 -16.70 1.07 -1.16
C CYS A 58 -17.55 -0.19 -1.40
N ALA A 59 -18.86 -0.09 -1.17
CA ALA A 59 -19.80 -1.21 -1.39
C ALA A 59 -20.36 -1.27 -2.82
N GLY A 60 -19.68 -0.66 -3.80
CA GLY A 60 -20.20 -0.53 -5.17
C GLY A 60 -21.44 0.37 -5.21
N ASP A 61 -22.55 -0.16 -5.74
CA ASP A 61 -23.80 0.59 -5.95
C ASP A 61 -24.43 1.08 -4.64
N ALA A 62 -24.14 0.41 -3.52
CA ALA A 62 -24.59 0.82 -2.19
C ALA A 62 -23.67 1.86 -1.51
N CYS A 63 -22.65 2.38 -2.22
CA CYS A 63 -21.72 3.35 -1.66
C CYS A 63 -22.41 4.70 -1.41
N LYS A 64 -22.45 5.13 -0.15
CA LYS A 64 -23.06 6.40 0.29
C LYS A 64 -22.07 7.57 0.41
N ILE A 65 -20.82 7.40 -0.01
CA ILE A 65 -19.81 8.45 0.15
C ILE A 65 -20.23 9.62 -0.76
N PRO A 66 -20.41 10.83 -0.20
CA PRO A 66 -21.12 11.94 -0.85
C PRO A 66 -20.48 12.45 -2.15
N ASN A 67 -19.24 12.04 -2.45
CA ASN A 67 -18.55 12.35 -3.68
C ASN A 67 -18.28 11.06 -4.47
N HIS A 68 -19.21 10.66 -5.33
CA HIS A 68 -18.97 9.65 -6.38
C HIS A 68 -17.77 10.00 -7.29
N ALA A 69 -17.29 11.24 -7.26
CA ALA A 69 -16.07 11.70 -7.93
C ALA A 69 -14.75 11.33 -7.22
N SER A 70 -14.80 10.70 -6.04
CA SER A 70 -13.57 10.21 -5.39
C SER A 70 -13.15 8.87 -5.99
N ASP A 71 -11.92 8.81 -6.51
CA ASP A 71 -11.39 7.61 -7.15
C ASP A 71 -11.53 6.39 -6.24
N ARG A 72 -12.00 5.29 -6.84
CA ARG A 72 -12.00 3.98 -6.21
C ARG A 72 -10.60 3.40 -6.30
N VAL A 73 -10.07 2.95 -5.17
CA VAL A 73 -8.75 2.33 -5.07
C VAL A 73 -8.94 0.89 -4.61
N TRP A 74 -8.38 -0.05 -5.36
CA TRP A 74 -8.38 -1.45 -4.97
C TRP A 74 -7.36 -1.71 -3.85
N LYS A 75 -7.70 -2.58 -2.92
CA LYS A 75 -6.80 -3.07 -1.87
C LYS A 75 -7.01 -4.57 -1.66
N GLY A 76 -5.90 -5.31 -1.65
CA GLY A 76 -5.86 -6.70 -1.24
C GLY A 76 -5.62 -6.85 0.26
N TYR A 77 -6.07 -7.96 0.81
CA TYR A 77 -5.85 -8.33 2.20
C TYR A 77 -5.57 -9.82 2.32
N VAL A 78 -4.65 -10.16 3.21
CA VAL A 78 -4.29 -11.57 3.44
C VAL A 78 -3.81 -11.82 4.87
N ALA A 79 -4.06 -13.03 5.39
CA ALA A 79 -3.44 -13.46 6.63
C ALA A 79 -1.96 -13.76 6.38
N ALA A 80 -1.10 -13.12 7.16
CA ALA A 80 0.35 -13.25 7.09
C ALA A 80 0.97 -13.22 8.49
N GLU A 81 2.27 -13.46 8.55
CA GLU A 81 3.10 -13.14 9.72
C GLU A 81 4.15 -12.12 9.34
N ARG A 82 4.38 -11.14 10.20
CA ARG A 82 5.46 -10.16 10.05
C ARG A 82 6.60 -10.51 10.98
N LEU A 83 7.83 -10.38 10.50
CA LEU A 83 9.03 -10.47 11.32
C LEU A 83 9.24 -9.15 12.08
N LEU A 84 9.27 -9.22 13.41
CA LEU A 84 9.77 -8.17 14.27
C LEU A 84 11.24 -8.44 14.59
N ARG A 85 12.11 -7.54 14.11
CA ARG A 85 13.54 -7.54 14.41
C ARG A 85 13.78 -6.88 15.77
N ALA A 86 13.52 -7.61 16.84
CA ALA A 86 13.93 -7.25 18.20
C ALA A 86 15.25 -7.96 18.56
N ALA A 87 15.64 -7.98 19.84
CA ALA A 87 16.79 -8.76 20.31
C ALA A 87 16.68 -10.28 19.96
N LYS A 88 15.46 -10.77 19.78
CA LYS A 88 15.15 -12.08 19.18
C LYS A 88 14.14 -11.89 18.05
N PRO A 89 14.27 -12.61 16.93
CA PRO A 89 13.30 -12.54 15.84
C PRO A 89 11.95 -13.13 16.29
N ILE A 90 10.88 -12.34 16.18
CA ILE A 90 9.52 -12.76 16.54
C ILE A 90 8.60 -12.64 15.34
N TRP A 91 7.89 -13.71 15.02
CA TRP A 91 6.84 -13.70 13.99
C TRP A 91 5.48 -13.39 14.62
N VAL A 92 4.87 -12.28 14.20
CA VAL A 92 3.56 -11.83 14.70
C VAL A 92 2.50 -11.93 13.62
N PRO A 93 1.29 -12.45 13.92
CA PRO A 93 0.22 -12.55 12.94
C PRO A 93 -0.31 -11.16 12.58
N VAL A 94 -0.54 -10.91 11.29
CA VAL A 94 -1.04 -9.64 10.76
C VAL A 94 -2.04 -9.86 9.63
N CYS A 95 -3.02 -8.98 9.51
CA CYS A 95 -3.79 -8.82 8.27
C CYS A 95 -3.00 -7.87 7.36
N LEU A 96 -2.24 -8.42 6.42
CA LEU A 96 -1.41 -7.61 5.52
C LEU A 96 -2.29 -6.90 4.49
N GLU A 97 -2.18 -5.57 4.41
CA GLU A 97 -2.75 -4.78 3.32
C GLU A 97 -1.82 -4.84 2.10
N ILE A 98 -2.38 -5.26 0.96
CA ILE A 98 -1.70 -5.36 -0.33
C ILE A 98 -2.19 -4.20 -1.20
N THR A 99 -1.26 -3.38 -1.68
CA THR A 99 -1.57 -2.34 -2.66
C THR A 99 -1.65 -2.94 -4.06
N GLU A 100 -2.33 -2.23 -4.95
CA GLU A 100 -2.35 -2.48 -6.40
C GLU A 100 -0.98 -2.83 -7.01
N ASN A 101 0.07 -2.05 -6.69
CA ASN A 101 1.41 -2.33 -7.22
C ASN A 101 2.06 -3.58 -6.62
N LEU A 102 1.87 -3.81 -5.32
CA LEU A 102 2.40 -5.01 -4.67
C LEU A 102 1.67 -6.26 -5.16
N GLU A 103 0.39 -6.16 -5.47
CA GLU A 103 -0.37 -7.28 -6.03
C GLU A 103 0.18 -7.71 -7.38
N LEU A 104 0.65 -6.80 -8.24
CA LEU A 104 1.32 -7.17 -9.49
C LEU A 104 2.58 -8.02 -9.26
N ASP A 105 3.33 -7.76 -8.19
CA ASP A 105 4.52 -8.56 -7.85
C ASP A 105 4.11 -9.94 -7.32
N PHE A 106 2.93 -10.07 -6.70
CA PHE A 106 2.38 -11.35 -6.23
C PHE A 106 1.69 -12.14 -7.33
N ARG A 107 1.16 -11.46 -8.35
CA ARG A 107 0.34 -12.08 -9.40
C ARG A 107 1.09 -13.23 -10.06
N HIS A 108 0.38 -14.34 -10.25
CA HIS A 108 0.90 -15.59 -10.84
C HIS A 108 2.02 -16.30 -10.05
N THR A 109 2.54 -15.69 -8.97
CA THR A 109 3.66 -16.22 -8.18
C THR A 109 3.27 -16.55 -6.74
N TYR A 110 2.19 -15.95 -6.23
CA TYR A 110 1.75 -16.06 -4.84
C TYR A 110 1.48 -17.50 -4.41
N GLN A 111 2.09 -17.91 -3.30
CA GLN A 111 1.82 -19.18 -2.64
C GLN A 111 1.90 -19.06 -1.11
N ARG A 112 1.15 -19.93 -0.43
CA ARG A 112 1.25 -20.08 1.03
C ARG A 112 2.66 -20.49 1.43
N GLY A 113 3.18 -19.90 2.52
CA GLY A 113 4.47 -20.23 3.09
C GLY A 113 5.64 -19.40 2.54
N GLN A 114 5.46 -18.72 1.41
CA GLN A 114 6.49 -17.86 0.83
C GLN A 114 6.89 -16.74 1.77
N LEU A 115 8.19 -16.44 1.76
CA LEU A 115 8.80 -15.31 2.44
C LEU A 115 8.96 -14.16 1.43
N TRP A 116 8.40 -13.00 1.77
CA TRP A 116 8.50 -11.80 0.97
C TRP A 116 9.13 -10.67 1.78
N GLU A 117 9.99 -9.89 1.15
CA GLU A 117 10.46 -8.61 1.66
C GLU A 117 9.68 -7.49 0.97
N LEU A 118 9.01 -6.66 1.77
CA LEU A 118 8.19 -5.55 1.32
C LEU A 118 8.89 -4.24 1.62
N PHE A 119 9.00 -3.35 0.65
CA PHE A 119 9.68 -2.07 0.80
C PHE A 119 9.05 -1.02 -0.11
N LYS A 120 9.28 0.25 0.20
CA LYS A 120 8.92 1.36 -0.68
C LYS A 120 10.10 1.65 -1.60
N ASP A 121 9.84 1.80 -2.89
CA ASP A 121 10.88 2.16 -3.85
C ASP A 121 11.19 3.67 -3.76
N ASP A 122 12.41 4.00 -3.37
CA ASP A 122 12.87 5.38 -3.18
C ASP A 122 13.42 6.03 -4.47
N LEU A 123 13.45 5.30 -5.59
CA LEU A 123 14.00 5.80 -6.86
C LEU A 123 13.15 6.91 -7.53
N GLY A 124 11.93 7.16 -7.03
CA GLY A 124 11.06 8.23 -7.54
C GLY A 124 11.24 9.55 -6.80
N LYS A 125 11.86 10.56 -7.45
CA LYS A 125 11.70 11.98 -7.02
C LYS A 125 10.25 12.44 -7.34
N GLY A 126 9.26 12.00 -6.56
CA GLY A 126 7.86 12.32 -6.81
C GLY A 126 6.89 11.65 -5.83
N LYS A 127 5.75 12.30 -5.57
CA LYS A 127 4.75 11.89 -4.57
C LYS A 127 4.23 10.46 -4.80
N LYS A 128 4.34 9.65 -3.74
CA LYS A 128 3.84 8.27 -3.52
C LYS A 128 4.76 7.14 -4.05
N ASN A 129 5.78 6.81 -3.26
CA ASN A 129 6.60 5.62 -3.47
C ASN A 129 5.69 4.37 -3.45
N ALA A 130 5.73 3.60 -4.55
CA ALA A 130 5.02 2.34 -4.64
C ALA A 130 5.63 1.32 -3.66
N ILE A 131 4.78 0.50 -3.06
CA ILE A 131 5.24 -0.67 -2.29
C ILE A 131 5.55 -1.77 -3.31
N LYS A 132 6.74 -2.34 -3.20
CA LYS A 132 7.22 -3.47 -4.00
C LYS A 132 7.44 -4.70 -3.11
N GLY A 133 7.37 -5.86 -3.74
CA GLY A 133 7.68 -7.14 -3.12
C GLY A 133 8.89 -7.81 -3.75
N LYS A 134 9.80 -8.33 -2.93
CA LYS A 134 10.86 -9.24 -3.35
C LYS A 134 10.63 -10.62 -2.74
N LEU A 135 10.45 -11.63 -3.58
CA LEU A 135 10.32 -13.02 -3.15
C LEU A 135 11.68 -13.56 -2.71
N HIS A 136 11.70 -14.21 -1.55
CA HIS A 136 12.83 -15.03 -1.11
C HIS A 136 12.45 -16.51 -1.29
N LEU A 137 13.34 -17.28 -1.93
CA LEU A 137 13.10 -18.68 -2.30
C LEU A 137 13.40 -19.68 -1.17
N ASP A 138 13.31 -19.22 0.08
CA ASP A 138 13.49 -20.09 1.24
C ASP A 138 12.39 -21.18 1.28
N PRO A 139 12.74 -22.41 1.69
CA PRO A 139 11.75 -23.45 1.89
C PRO A 139 10.74 -23.02 2.96
N PRO A 140 9.43 -23.24 2.75
CA PRO A 140 8.43 -22.90 3.75
C PRO A 140 8.67 -23.72 5.02
N PRO A 141 8.45 -23.15 6.22
CA PRO A 141 8.64 -23.88 7.45
C PRO A 141 7.66 -25.06 7.55
N GLU A 142 8.13 -26.19 8.07
CA GLU A 142 7.31 -27.40 8.26
C GLU A 142 6.05 -27.10 9.10
N ASN A 143 6.21 -26.26 10.13
CA ASN A 143 5.14 -25.90 11.08
C ASN A 143 4.57 -24.51 10.82
N LEU A 144 4.10 -24.24 9.59
CA LEU A 144 3.44 -22.97 9.29
C LEU A 144 2.07 -22.88 9.98
N ARG A 145 1.80 -21.75 10.65
CA ARG A 145 0.50 -21.50 11.31
C ARG A 145 -0.66 -21.65 10.33
N LYS A 146 -1.82 -22.07 10.85
CA LYS A 146 -3.05 -22.11 10.06
C LYS A 146 -3.46 -20.67 9.69
N PRO A 147 -3.97 -20.43 8.47
CA PRO A 147 -4.59 -19.16 8.12
C PRO A 147 -5.73 -18.85 9.10
N PHE A 148 -5.94 -17.56 9.37
CA PHE A 148 -7.05 -17.08 10.19
C PHE A 148 -7.99 -16.20 9.36
N ASP A 149 -9.22 -16.02 9.83
CA ASP A 149 -10.19 -15.15 9.17
C ASP A 149 -9.81 -13.67 9.38
N ILE A 150 -9.61 -12.97 8.26
CA ILE A 150 -9.26 -11.55 8.24
C ILE A 150 -10.47 -10.63 8.36
N LEU A 151 -11.70 -11.13 8.15
CA LEU A 151 -12.91 -10.32 8.17
C LEU A 151 -13.11 -9.55 9.48
N PRO A 152 -12.91 -10.14 10.69
CA PRO A 152 -13.03 -9.39 11.94
C PRO A 152 -12.12 -8.15 11.98
N CYS A 153 -10.88 -8.26 11.50
CA CYS A 153 -9.95 -7.14 11.42
C CYS A 153 -10.46 -6.04 10.47
N LEU A 154 -11.00 -6.43 9.31
CA LEU A 154 -11.49 -5.48 8.30
C LEU A 154 -12.79 -4.81 8.72
N ARG A 155 -13.70 -5.55 9.36
CA ARG A 155 -14.95 -5.01 9.94
C ARG A 155 -14.63 -3.94 10.99
N ALA A 156 -13.64 -4.21 11.85
CA ALA A 156 -13.15 -3.23 12.82
C ALA A 156 -12.48 -2.02 12.14
N LEU A 157 -11.67 -2.23 11.11
CA LEU A 157 -10.99 -1.14 10.38
C LEU A 157 -11.97 -0.21 9.66
N TYR A 158 -13.00 -0.76 9.02
CA TYR A 158 -13.92 0.00 8.17
C TYR A 158 -15.25 0.36 8.84
N HIS A 159 -15.51 -0.16 10.03
CA HIS A 159 -16.78 0.00 10.76
C HIS A 159 -17.98 -0.46 9.91
N ARG A 160 -17.91 -1.70 9.43
CA ARG A 160 -18.92 -2.34 8.58
C ARG A 160 -19.15 -3.79 9.00
N ASP A 161 -20.40 -4.22 8.99
CA ASP A 161 -20.77 -5.61 9.32
C ASP A 161 -20.52 -6.56 8.14
N VAL A 162 -20.76 -6.08 6.92
CA VAL A 162 -20.61 -6.85 5.68
C VAL A 162 -19.53 -6.19 4.82
N ILE A 163 -18.54 -6.99 4.42
CA ILE A 163 -17.45 -6.60 3.53
C ILE A 163 -17.35 -7.67 2.44
N ASP A 164 -17.47 -7.25 1.19
CA ASP A 164 -17.22 -8.11 0.04
C ASP A 164 -15.73 -8.09 -0.32
N LEU A 165 -15.11 -9.27 -0.31
CA LEU A 165 -13.68 -9.45 -0.60
C LEU A 165 -13.44 -10.16 -1.95
N ARG A 166 -14.46 -10.33 -2.78
CA ARG A 166 -14.37 -11.08 -4.05
C ARG A 166 -13.90 -10.22 -5.22
N HIS A 167 -13.44 -8.99 -4.96
CA HIS A 167 -13.04 -8.08 -6.01
C HIS A 167 -11.60 -8.32 -6.44
N GLY A 168 -11.39 -8.70 -7.69
CA GLY A 168 -10.06 -8.75 -8.31
C GLY A 168 -9.46 -7.36 -8.50
N SER A 169 -8.12 -7.31 -8.57
CA SER A 169 -7.38 -6.09 -8.91
C SER A 169 -7.76 -5.65 -10.33
N PRO A 170 -8.11 -4.38 -10.56
CA PRO A 170 -8.50 -3.88 -11.88
C PRO A 170 -7.28 -3.61 -12.78
N ILE A 171 -6.06 -3.67 -12.23
CA ILE A 171 -4.85 -3.36 -12.99
C ILE A 171 -4.53 -4.52 -13.94
N PRO A 172 -4.31 -4.26 -15.24
CA PRO A 172 -3.96 -5.30 -16.20
C PRO A 172 -2.59 -5.94 -15.88
N ASP A 173 -2.37 -7.13 -16.43
CA ASP A 173 -1.08 -7.82 -16.31
C ASP A 173 0.05 -6.97 -16.90
N ARG A 174 1.24 -7.04 -16.28
CA ARG A 174 2.44 -6.45 -16.86
C ARG A 174 2.78 -7.22 -18.13
N VAL A 175 2.81 -6.51 -19.25
CA VAL A 175 3.29 -7.05 -20.53
C VAL A 175 4.77 -6.71 -20.63
N TRP A 176 5.61 -7.75 -20.71
CA TRP A 176 7.03 -7.58 -21.01
C TRP A 176 7.16 -7.23 -22.48
N VAL A 177 7.74 -6.07 -22.74
CA VAL A 177 8.06 -5.61 -24.09
C VAL A 177 9.57 -5.67 -24.24
N GLU A 178 10.03 -6.18 -25.38
CA GLU A 178 11.44 -6.15 -25.72
C GLU A 178 11.82 -4.71 -26.11
N GLU A 179 13.02 -4.29 -25.71
CA GLU A 179 13.57 -3.03 -26.19
C GLU A 179 13.85 -3.18 -27.70
N VAL A 180 13.34 -2.24 -28.48
CA VAL A 180 13.56 -2.20 -29.92
C VAL A 180 14.42 -0.99 -30.22
N GLU A 181 15.55 -1.22 -30.88
CA GLU A 181 16.36 -0.14 -31.44
C GLU A 181 15.53 0.60 -32.50
N GLY A 182 15.45 1.91 -32.38
CA GLY A 182 14.68 2.75 -33.29
C GLY A 182 15.37 4.08 -33.51
N GLU A 183 15.11 4.69 -34.68
CA GLU A 183 15.56 6.04 -34.94
C GLU A 183 14.92 7.01 -33.95
N LEU A 184 15.71 7.98 -33.47
CA LEU A 184 15.22 9.05 -32.62
C LEU A 184 14.09 9.78 -33.38
N PRO A 185 12.91 10.04 -32.80
CA PRO A 185 11.87 10.80 -33.47
C PRO A 185 12.41 12.12 -34.04
N LEU A 186 12.03 12.48 -35.27
CA LEU A 186 12.50 13.71 -35.95
C LEU A 186 12.35 14.98 -35.07
N ALA A 187 11.31 15.03 -34.24
CA ALA A 187 11.08 16.11 -33.28
C ALA A 187 12.18 16.23 -32.19
N LEU A 188 12.83 15.11 -31.85
CA LEU A 188 13.97 15.04 -30.94
C LEU A 188 15.31 15.13 -31.69
N GLN A 189 15.34 14.81 -32.99
CA GLN A 189 16.53 15.00 -33.84
C GLN A 189 16.86 16.50 -34.02
N HIS A 190 15.84 17.36 -33.91
CA HIS A 190 15.99 18.82 -33.93
C HIS A 190 16.12 19.44 -32.52
N GLU A 191 16.72 18.74 -31.55
CA GLU A 191 17.28 19.42 -30.38
C GLU A 191 18.78 19.60 -30.57
N GLY A 192 19.11 20.56 -31.44
CA GLY A 192 20.10 21.53 -31.00
C GLY A 192 19.62 22.14 -29.69
N TYR A 193 19.95 21.50 -28.56
CA TYR A 193 20.45 22.22 -27.39
C TYR A 193 21.77 22.92 -27.79
N GLY A 194 21.72 23.72 -28.86
CA GLY A 194 22.66 24.78 -29.08
C GLY A 194 22.52 25.64 -27.84
N LYS A 195 23.65 25.93 -27.21
CA LYS A 195 23.79 27.04 -26.28
C LYS A 195 22.89 28.16 -26.81
N VAL A 196 21.83 28.48 -26.09
CA VAL A 196 21.18 29.76 -26.30
C VAL A 196 22.28 30.75 -25.93
N GLU A 197 22.95 31.30 -26.94
CA GLU A 197 23.81 32.45 -26.76
C GLU A 197 22.87 33.55 -26.31
N LEU A 198 22.79 33.69 -24.99
CA LEU A 198 22.12 34.81 -24.39
C LEU A 198 22.87 36.06 -24.88
N PRO A 199 22.16 37.07 -25.41
CA PRO A 199 22.76 38.36 -25.71
C PRO A 199 23.59 38.83 -24.51
N ASP A 200 24.73 39.50 -24.74
CA ASP A 200 25.65 39.93 -23.67
C ASP A 200 24.98 40.81 -22.59
N ASP A 201 23.84 41.41 -22.91
CA ASP A 201 22.99 42.25 -22.08
C ASP A 201 21.83 41.51 -21.39
N TYR A 202 21.74 40.19 -21.52
CA TYR A 202 20.66 39.41 -20.94
C TYR A 202 20.79 39.26 -19.42
N ASN A 203 20.00 40.06 -18.68
CA ASN A 203 19.94 40.00 -17.23
C ASN A 203 18.92 38.98 -16.73
N MET A 204 19.39 37.79 -16.35
CA MET A 204 18.59 36.72 -15.76
C MET A 204 17.72 37.17 -14.56
N ALA A 205 18.16 38.16 -13.78
CA ALA A 205 17.41 38.66 -12.63
C ALA A 205 16.18 39.49 -13.03
N GLU A 206 16.25 40.24 -14.14
CA GLU A 206 15.10 40.98 -14.67
C GLU A 206 14.08 40.04 -15.32
N GLU A 207 14.54 39.01 -16.04
CA GLU A 207 13.69 37.98 -16.64
C GLU A 207 12.87 37.24 -15.57
N LEU A 208 13.52 36.87 -14.45
CA LEU A 208 12.89 36.22 -13.31
C LEU A 208 11.86 37.13 -12.64
N LYS A 209 12.18 38.42 -12.44
CA LYS A 209 11.22 39.41 -11.93
C LYS A 209 10.03 39.58 -12.87
N LYS A 210 10.25 39.58 -14.18
CA LYS A 210 9.19 39.68 -15.20
C LYS A 210 8.27 38.46 -15.18
N ARG A 211 8.83 37.24 -15.08
CA ARG A 211 8.06 36.00 -14.93
C ARG A 211 7.28 35.94 -13.62
N GLN A 212 7.87 36.40 -12.52
CA GLN A 212 7.18 36.48 -11.22
C GLN A 212 6.02 37.49 -11.28
N ARG A 213 6.21 38.66 -11.90
CA ARG A 213 5.13 39.64 -12.13
C ARG A 213 4.00 39.06 -12.98
N MET A 214 4.30 38.36 -14.08
CA MET A 214 3.27 37.74 -14.91
C MET A 214 2.52 36.60 -14.20
N LYS A 215 3.18 35.84 -13.32
CA LYS A 215 2.51 34.83 -12.49
C LYS A 215 1.52 35.44 -11.51
N VAL A 216 1.85 36.59 -10.91
CA VAL A 216 0.95 37.31 -10.00
C VAL A 216 -0.28 37.86 -10.73
N VAL A 217 -0.13 38.34 -11.98
CA VAL A 217 -1.24 38.84 -12.81
C VAL A 217 -2.21 37.72 -13.21
N ASN A 218 -1.70 36.51 -13.47
CA ASN A 218 -2.53 35.36 -13.86
C ASN A 218 -3.11 34.56 -12.69
N THR A 219 -2.75 34.89 -11.44
CA THR A 219 -3.41 34.37 -10.22
C THR A 219 -4.52 35.30 -9.74
N THR A 220 -5.45 35.68 -10.61
CA THR A 220 -6.78 36.11 -10.15
C THR A 220 -7.57 34.85 -9.83
N SER A 221 -8.02 34.75 -8.58
CA SER A 221 -8.73 33.57 -8.10
C SER A 221 -10.09 33.43 -8.81
N PRO A 222 -10.64 32.21 -8.99
CA PRO A 222 -11.98 32.02 -9.58
C PRO A 222 -13.10 32.80 -8.88
N THR A 223 -12.87 33.20 -7.62
CA THR A 223 -13.80 33.96 -6.77
C THR A 223 -13.93 35.42 -7.22
N GLU A 224 -12.88 36.04 -7.79
CA GLU A 224 -12.90 37.44 -8.23
C GLU A 224 -13.61 37.65 -9.57
N LYS A 225 -13.63 36.62 -10.45
CA LYS A 225 -14.35 36.68 -11.73
C LYS A 225 -15.88 36.71 -11.59
N LYS A 226 -16.43 36.34 -10.43
CA LYS A 226 -17.88 36.37 -10.16
C LYS A 226 -18.37 37.75 -9.72
N ALA A 227 -17.49 38.61 -9.20
CA ALA A 227 -17.83 39.97 -8.79
C ALA A 227 -17.87 40.98 -9.97
N GLN A 228 -17.22 40.66 -11.10
CA GLN A 228 -17.18 41.55 -12.27
C GLN A 228 -18.28 41.30 -13.32
N ARG A 229 -19.17 40.32 -13.09
CA ARG A 229 -20.29 40.01 -14.01
C ARG A 229 -21.68 40.31 -13.42
N GLY A 230 -21.75 41.19 -12.43
CA GLY A 230 -23.03 41.60 -11.84
C GLY A 230 -23.05 43.09 -11.55
N TYR A 231 -23.23 43.90 -12.61
CA TYR A 231 -24.26 44.94 -12.77
C TYR A 231 -24.39 45.23 -14.26
#